data_AF-V5H3G6-F1
#
_entry.id   AF-V5H3G6-F1
#
_cell.length_a   1.000
_cell.length_b   1.000
_cell.length_c   1.000
_cell.angle_alpha   90.00
_cell.angle_beta   90.00
_cell.angle_gamma   90.00
#
_symmetry.space_group_name_H-M   'P 1'
#
loop_
_entity.id
_entity.type
_entity.pdbx_description
1 polymer ?
#
loop_
_entity_poly.entity_id
_entity_poly.type
_entity_poly.pdbx_seq_one_letter_code
_entity_poly.pdbx_strand_id
1 'polypeptide(L)'
;MIGLTLFVGVVIANYSENKGTALLTVDQRRWCDLKKRLKIAQPLHLPPRPDHHKFRAFIYDITQNIFFKRAIAMLVMANSSLLCVSWKSDEPHTIPLATVSAGFTILFTIEVTMKNIAFTP
;
A
#
# COMPACT_ATOMS: atom_id res chain seq x y z
N MET A 1 -27.99 -19.93 19.27
CA MET A 1 -26.87 -18.97 19.06
C MET A 1 -25.86 -18.97 20.20
N ILE A 2 -26.29 -19.01 21.48
CA ILE A 2 -25.39 -19.06 22.66
C ILE A 2 -24.42 -20.27 22.66
N GLY A 3 -24.86 -21.43 22.16
CA GLY A 3 -24.00 -22.63 22.06
C GLY A 3 -22.81 -22.47 21.11
N LEU A 4 -22.99 -21.77 19.98
CA LEU A 4 -21.90 -21.53 19.01
C LEU A 4 -20.85 -20.56 19.58
N THR A 5 -21.29 -19.53 20.30
CA THR A 5 -20.37 -18.59 20.94
C THR A 5 -19.55 -19.24 22.05
N LEU A 6 -20.13 -20.17 22.82
CA LEU A 6 -19.39 -20.95 23.81
C LEU A 6 -18.36 -21.89 23.16
N PHE A 7 -18.73 -22.58 22.08
CA PHE A 7 -17.83 -23.44 21.33
C PHE A 7 -16.61 -22.67 20.79
N VAL A 8 -16.84 -21.51 20.15
CA VAL A 8 -15.76 -20.63 19.67
C VAL A 8 -14.86 -20.17 20.84
N GLY A 9 -15.44 -19.84 22.00
CA GLY A 9 -14.69 -19.44 23.18
C GLY A 9 -13.73 -20.53 23.68
N VAL A 10 -14.19 -21.77 23.79
CA VAL A 10 -13.35 -22.91 24.21
C VAL A 10 -12.21 -23.16 23.21
N VAL A 11 -12.50 -23.12 21.91
CA VAL A 11 -11.48 -23.31 20.87
C VAL A 11 -10.41 -22.21 20.92
N ILE A 12 -10.81 -20.94 21.11
CA ILE A 12 -9.86 -19.82 21.23
C ILE A 12 -9.00 -19.94 22.49
N ALA A 13 -9.59 -20.32 23.63
CA ALA A 13 -8.87 -20.51 24.89
C ALA A 13 -7.81 -21.63 24.73
N ASN A 14 -8.21 -22.78 24.18
CA ASN A 14 -7.31 -23.91 23.93
C ASN A 14 -6.20 -23.55 22.93
N TYR A 15 -6.51 -22.79 21.88
CA TYR A 15 -5.49 -22.30 20.95
C TYR A 15 -4.46 -21.38 21.62
N SER A 16 -4.91 -20.46 22.49
CA SER A 16 -4.02 -19.56 23.22
C SER A 16 -3.11 -20.30 24.21
N GLU A 17 -3.62 -21.38 24.80
CA GLU A 17 -2.89 -22.28 25.69
C GLU A 17 -1.82 -23.07 24.93
N ASN A 18 -2.17 -23.73 23.82
CA ASN A 18 -1.22 -24.46 22.97
C ASN A 18 -0.13 -23.55 22.38
N LYS A 19 -0.43 -22.27 22.15
CA LYS A 19 0.55 -21.27 21.69
C LYS A 19 1.47 -20.76 22.81
N GLY A 20 1.18 -21.08 24.07
CA GLY A 20 1.93 -20.63 25.24
C GLY A 20 1.68 -19.16 25.62
N THR A 21 0.60 -18.55 25.12
CA THR A 21 0.26 -17.13 25.38
C THR A 21 -0.89 -16.93 26.37
N ALA A 22 -1.53 -18.01 26.81
CA ALA A 22 -2.68 -17.96 27.73
C ALA A 22 -2.35 -17.37 29.10
N LEU A 23 -1.17 -17.68 29.63
CA LEU A 23 -0.71 -17.21 30.95
C LEU A 23 -0.10 -15.80 30.92
N LEU A 24 0.07 -15.21 29.74
CA LEU A 24 0.67 -13.88 29.59
C LEU A 24 -0.35 -12.78 29.90
N THR A 25 0.11 -11.76 30.61
CA THR A 25 -0.64 -10.52 30.79
C THR A 25 -0.89 -9.85 29.43
N VAL A 26 -1.87 -8.95 29.40
CA VAL A 26 -2.21 -8.20 28.18
C VAL A 26 -0.99 -7.43 27.65
N ASP A 27 -0.20 -6.83 28.53
CA ASP A 27 0.98 -6.04 28.14
C ASP A 27 2.14 -6.92 27.67
N GLN A 28 2.35 -8.11 28.26
CA GLN A 28 3.33 -9.07 27.76
C GLN A 28 2.97 -9.56 26.35
N ARG A 29 1.68 -9.76 26.05
CA ARG A 29 1.21 -10.09 24.69
C ARG A 29 1.49 -8.95 23.71
N ARG A 30 1.15 -7.71 24.08
CA ARG A 30 1.45 -6.51 23.27
C ARG A 30 2.95 -6.36 23.01
N TRP A 31 3.78 -6.63 23.99
CA TRP A 31 5.23 -6.62 23.86
C TRP A 31 5.74 -7.69 22.89
N CYS A 32 5.25 -8.93 23.01
CA CYS A 32 5.57 -9.99 22.07
C CYS A 32 5.17 -9.64 20.63
N ASP A 33 4.02 -9.00 20.44
CA ASP A 33 3.56 -8.55 19.13
C ASP A 33 4.41 -7.39 18.59
N LEU A 34 4.81 -6.45 19.45
CA LEU A 34 5.74 -5.37 19.08
C LEU A 34 7.09 -5.94 18.64
N LYS A 35 7.67 -6.88 19.41
CA LYS A 35 8.94 -7.52 19.08
C LYS A 35 8.87 -8.24 17.74
N LYS A 36 7.75 -8.90 17.42
CA LYS A 36 7.53 -9.52 16.12
C LYS A 36 7.44 -8.48 14.99
N ARG A 37 6.70 -7.39 15.20
CA ARG A 37 6.61 -6.29 14.21
C ARG A 37 7.96 -5.66 13.94
N LEU A 38 8.74 -5.41 14.99
CA LEU A 38 10.08 -4.85 14.88
C LEU A 38 11.04 -5.79 14.13
N LYS A 39 10.94 -7.11 14.36
CA LYS A 39 11.73 -8.10 13.63
C LYS A 39 11.46 -8.09 12.12
N ILE A 40 10.24 -7.71 11.72
CA ILE A 40 9.83 -7.64 10.31
C ILE A 40 10.14 -6.26 9.70
N ALA A 41 10.17 -5.21 10.53
CA ALA A 41 10.49 -3.86 10.08
C ALA A 41 11.92 -3.79 9.51
N GLN A 42 12.02 -3.49 8.22
CA GLN A 42 13.28 -3.27 7.52
C GLN A 42 13.65 -1.78 7.56
N PRO A 43 14.96 -1.44 7.52
CA PRO A 43 15.38 -0.06 7.35
C PRO A 43 14.79 0.53 6.07
N LEU A 44 14.46 1.83 6.11
CA LEU A 44 13.89 2.51 4.95
C LEU A 44 14.95 2.63 3.85
N HIS A 45 14.76 1.92 2.74
CA HIS A 45 15.64 1.98 1.57
C HIS A 45 15.39 3.25 0.72
N LEU A 46 15.50 4.45 1.32
CA LEU A 46 15.35 5.72 0.59
C LEU A 46 16.71 6.43 0.47
N PRO A 47 17.18 6.74 -0.76
CA PRO A 47 18.46 7.43 -0.93
C PRO A 47 18.40 8.86 -0.37
N PRO A 48 19.54 9.43 0.07
CA PRO A 48 19.60 10.79 0.55
C PRO A 48 19.31 11.80 -0.57
N ARG A 49 18.88 13.01 -0.19
CA ARG A 49 18.59 14.10 -1.13
C ARG A 49 19.84 14.42 -1.97
N PRO A 50 19.72 14.55 -3.28
CA PRO A 50 20.86 14.89 -4.13
C PRO A 50 21.19 16.38 -4.07
N ASP A 51 22.39 16.75 -3.61
CA ASP A 51 22.78 18.16 -3.43
C ASP A 51 23.42 18.83 -4.65
N HIS A 52 24.02 18.05 -5.57
CA HIS A 52 24.87 18.60 -6.64
C HIS A 52 24.07 19.15 -7.85
N HIS A 53 22.89 18.60 -8.12
CA HIS A 53 22.06 18.97 -9.27
C HIS A 53 20.73 19.59 -8.82
N LYS A 54 20.58 20.91 -8.97
CA LYS A 54 19.37 21.66 -8.58
C LYS A 54 18.09 21.10 -9.22
N PHE A 55 18.16 20.64 -10.48
CA PHE A 55 17.03 20.01 -11.17
C PHE A 55 16.62 18.67 -10.55
N ARG A 56 17.60 17.82 -10.20
CA ARG A 56 17.34 16.53 -9.54
C ARG A 56 16.79 16.71 -8.13
N ALA A 57 17.33 17.68 -7.38
CA ALA A 57 16.83 18.04 -6.05
C ALA A 57 15.37 18.51 -6.11
N PHE A 58 15.02 19.34 -7.10
CA PHE A 58 13.65 19.81 -7.30
C PHE A 58 12.67 18.66 -7.61
N ILE A 59 13.03 17.73 -8.50
CA ILE A 59 12.21 16.54 -8.78
C ILE A 59 12.09 15.63 -7.54
N TYR A 60 13.16 15.46 -6.79
CA TYR A 60 13.14 14.69 -5.54
C TYR A 60 12.17 15.30 -4.52
N ASP A 61 12.20 16.62 -4.33
CA ASP A 61 11.31 17.33 -3.41
C ASP A 61 9.83 17.21 -3.83
N ILE A 62 9.55 17.26 -5.14
CA ILE A 62 8.20 17.03 -5.68
C ILE A 62 7.73 15.60 -5.41
N THR A 63 8.54 14.60 -5.77
CA THR A 63 8.15 13.18 -5.66
C THR A 63 8.00 12.72 -4.21
N GLN A 64 8.75 13.32 -3.27
CA GLN A 64 8.64 13.01 -1.86
C GLN A 64 7.46 13.69 -1.16
N ASN A 65 6.89 14.74 -1.76
CA ASN A 65 5.78 15.49 -1.18
C ASN A 65 4.55 14.59 -0.94
N ILE A 66 3.92 14.74 0.23
CA ILE A 66 2.72 14.00 0.59
C ILE A 66 1.54 14.27 -0.36
N PHE A 67 1.44 15.49 -0.90
CA PHE A 67 0.41 15.84 -1.87
C PHE A 67 0.58 15.07 -3.18
N PHE A 68 1.83 14.94 -3.66
CA PHE A 68 2.14 14.15 -4.85
C PHE A 68 1.77 12.67 -4.66
N LYS A 69 2.19 12.08 -3.54
CA LYS A 69 1.84 10.68 -3.18
C LYS A 69 0.33 10.46 -3.11
N ARG A 70 -0.41 11.41 -2.51
CA ARG A 70 -1.89 11.35 -2.45
C ARG A 70 -2.53 11.51 -3.83
N ALA A 71 -2.03 12.39 -4.68
CA ALA A 71 -2.55 12.58 -6.03
C ALA A 71 -2.39 11.32 -6.88
N ILE A 72 -1.23 10.66 -6.83
CA ILE A 72 -1.01 9.37 -7.52
C ILE A 72 -1.92 8.28 -6.97
N ALA A 73 -2.10 8.19 -5.64
CA ALA A 73 -3.03 7.23 -5.04
C ALA A 73 -4.49 7.46 -5.52
N MET A 74 -4.93 8.72 -5.62
CA MET A 74 -6.25 9.06 -6.18
C MET A 74 -6.35 8.64 -7.65
N LEU A 75 -5.29 8.83 -8.44
CA LEU A 75 -5.25 8.44 -9.84
C LEU A 75 -5.34 6.91 -10.01
N VAL A 76 -4.67 6.14 -9.14
CA VAL A 76 -4.77 4.67 -9.13
C VAL A 76 -6.19 4.21 -8.82
N MET A 77 -6.84 4.82 -7.83
CA MET A 77 -8.24 4.52 -7.51
C MET A 77 -9.18 4.88 -8.68
N ALA A 78 -8.97 6.03 -9.31
CA ALA A 78 -9.74 6.43 -10.49
C ALA A 78 -9.56 5.43 -11.65
N ASN A 79 -8.33 5.05 -12.00
CA ASN A 79 -8.07 4.04 -13.04
C ASN A 79 -8.73 2.69 -12.69
N SER A 80 -8.68 2.29 -11.42
CA SER A 80 -9.30 1.02 -10.97
C SER A 80 -10.83 1.07 -11.09
N SER A 81 -11.45 2.22 -10.83
CA SER A 81 -12.90 2.39 -10.99
C SER A 81 -13.39 2.30 -12.44
N LEU A 82 -12.53 2.54 -13.44
CA LEU A 82 -12.89 2.35 -14.87
C LEU A 82 -13.18 0.89 -15.21
N LEU A 83 -12.67 -0.06 -14.41
CA LEU A 83 -12.91 -1.49 -14.56
C LEU A 83 -14.20 -1.97 -13.87
N CYS A 84 -14.91 -1.09 -13.15
CA CYS A 84 -16.23 -1.44 -12.59
C CYS A 84 -17.29 -1.66 -13.68
N VAL A 85 -17.09 -1.06 -14.86
CA VAL A 85 -17.92 -1.29 -16.04
C VAL A 85 -17.34 -2.48 -16.80
N SER A 86 -18.19 -3.34 -17.36
CA SER A 86 -17.75 -4.48 -18.17
C SER A 86 -17.23 -3.99 -19.53
N TRP A 87 -15.98 -4.30 -19.85
CA TRP A 87 -15.38 -3.96 -21.15
C TRP A 87 -15.76 -5.03 -22.16
N LYS A 88 -16.62 -4.66 -23.11
CA LYS A 88 -17.07 -5.53 -24.21
C LYS A 88 -16.79 -4.85 -25.54
N SER A 89 -16.27 -5.61 -26.50
CA SER A 89 -15.87 -5.09 -27.82
C SER A 89 -17.03 -4.51 -28.64
N ASP A 90 -18.26 -5.00 -28.41
CA ASP A 90 -19.47 -4.57 -29.13
C ASP A 90 -20.10 -3.28 -28.57
N GLU A 91 -19.60 -2.78 -27.44
CA GLU A 91 -20.24 -1.70 -26.70
C GLU A 91 -19.51 -0.36 -26.96
N PRO A 92 -20.23 0.72 -27.33
CA PRO A 92 -19.60 1.99 -27.74
C PRO A 92 -18.87 2.70 -26.60
N HIS A 93 -19.17 2.37 -25.33
CA HIS A 93 -18.54 2.97 -24.15
C HIS A 93 -17.12 2.43 -23.88
N THR A 94 -16.73 1.33 -24.50
CA THR A 94 -15.43 0.69 -24.25
C THR A 94 -14.26 1.51 -24.81
N ILE A 95 -14.43 2.13 -25.98
CA ILE A 95 -13.40 2.96 -26.64
C ILE A 95 -13.03 4.20 -25.81
N PRO A 96 -13.97 5.03 -25.33
CA PRO A 96 -13.62 6.18 -24.49
C PRO A 96 -13.02 5.75 -23.14
N LEU A 97 -13.54 4.70 -22.50
CA LEU A 97 -12.97 4.16 -21.25
C LEU A 97 -11.53 3.68 -21.44
N ALA A 98 -11.25 2.97 -22.54
CA ALA A 98 -9.91 2.53 -22.91
C ALA A 98 -8.96 3.70 -23.16
N THR A 99 -9.45 4.76 -23.82
CA THR A 99 -8.67 5.97 -24.09
C THR A 99 -8.29 6.69 -22.79
N VAL A 100 -9.24 6.81 -21.85
CA VAL A 100 -8.99 7.42 -20.54
C VAL A 100 -8.00 6.58 -19.72
N SER A 101 -8.15 5.26 -19.72
CA SER A 101 -7.21 4.36 -19.03
C SER A 101 -5.79 4.40 -19.64
N ALA A 102 -5.69 4.51 -20.96
CA ALA A 102 -4.41 4.74 -21.64
C ALA A 102 -3.79 6.08 -21.20
N GLY A 103 -4.59 7.15 -21.08
CA GLY A 103 -4.16 8.44 -20.54
C GLY A 103 -3.61 8.34 -19.11
N PHE A 104 -4.29 7.61 -18.23
CA PHE A 104 -3.78 7.34 -16.87
C PHE A 104 -2.47 6.55 -16.88
N THR A 105 -2.31 5.60 -17.80
CA THR A 105 -1.07 4.82 -17.96
C THR A 105 0.11 5.71 -18.35
N ILE A 106 -0.10 6.70 -19.22
CA ILE A 106 0.93 7.69 -19.57
C ILE A 106 1.33 8.51 -18.34
N LEU A 107 0.36 8.96 -17.53
CA LEU A 107 0.65 9.70 -16.29
C LEU A 107 1.44 8.87 -15.28
N PHE A 108 1.11 7.59 -15.12
CA PHE A 108 1.90 6.67 -14.29
C PHE A 108 3.32 6.46 -14.83
N THR A 109 3.46 6.38 -16.15
CA THR A 109 4.77 6.28 -16.80
C THR A 109 5.63 7.51 -16.48
N ILE A 110 5.06 8.71 -16.61
CA ILE A 110 5.74 9.96 -16.23
C ILE A 110 6.15 9.92 -14.76
N GLU A 111 5.27 9.49 -13.85
CA GLU A 111 5.59 9.39 -12.43
C GLU A 111 6.77 8.45 -12.13
N VAL A 112 6.78 7.28 -12.75
CA VAL A 112 7.86 6.30 -12.61
C VAL A 112 9.18 6.86 -13.17
N THR A 113 9.14 7.54 -14.31
CA THR A 113 10.35 8.17 -14.88
C THR A 113 10.90 9.28 -13.97
N MET A 114 10.03 10.10 -13.37
CA MET A 114 10.43 11.12 -12.40
C MET A 114 11.10 10.49 -11.18
N LYS A 115 10.55 9.39 -10.64
CA LYS A 115 11.15 8.67 -9.52
C LYS A 115 12.48 8.03 -9.88
N ASN A 116 12.61 7.45 -11.08
CA ASN A 116 13.88 6.94 -11.55
C ASN A 116 14.94 8.06 -11.57
N ILE A 117 14.65 9.20 -12.21
CA ILE A 117 15.58 10.34 -12.25
C ILE A 117 15.92 10.86 -10.83
N ALA A 118 14.95 10.85 -9.90
CA ALA A 118 15.13 11.32 -8.53
C ALA A 118 15.97 10.37 -7.66
N PHE A 119 15.85 9.05 -7.86
CA PHE A 119 16.46 8.02 -7.00
C PHE A 119 17.63 7.27 -7.65
N THR A 120 17.92 7.48 -8.95
CA THR A 120 19.14 6.98 -9.59
C THR A 120 20.37 7.61 -8.93
N PRO A 121 21.40 6.80 -8.58
CA PRO A 121 22.66 7.31 -8.02
C PRO A 121 23.29 8.39 -8.90
#